data_AF-A0A7C6MSC4-F1
#
_entry.id   AF-A0A7C6MSC4-F1
#
_cell.length_a   1.000
_cell.length_b   1.000
_cell.length_c   1.000
_cell.angle_alpha   90.00
_cell.angle_beta   90.00
_cell.angle_gamma   90.00
#
_symmetry.space_group_name_H-M   'P 1'
#
loop_
_entity.id
_entity.type
_entity.pdbx_description
1 polymer ?
#
loop_
_entity_poly.entity_id
_entity_poly.type
_entity_poly.pdbx_seq_one_letter_code
_entity_poly.pdbx_strand_id
1 'polypeptide(L)'
;ALLGHASEVHIFSRCYYGGFSPFIKNVLDRSISYVHPDLRIREGKTHHRLRYDQPFKMKIWFYGDCITKEEKSTAQKLARANIINMGCILESVEFVEHPEKVVGRSV
;
A
#
# COMPACT_ATOMS: atom_id res chain seq x y z
N ALA A 1 6.92 -16.25 1.20
CA ALA A 1 6.92 -14.90 1.81
C ALA A 1 5.56 -14.67 2.45
N LEU A 2 5.47 -14.06 3.63
CA LEU A 2 4.21 -13.87 4.38
C LEU A 2 3.10 -13.27 3.51
N LEU A 3 3.42 -12.23 2.74
CA LEU A 3 2.47 -11.56 1.83
C LEU A 3 1.95 -12.47 0.71
N GLY A 4 2.71 -13.47 0.27
CA GLY A 4 2.31 -14.41 -0.78
C GLY A 4 1.26 -15.43 -0.34
N HIS A 5 0.98 -15.52 0.96
CA HIS A 5 -0.05 -16.40 1.53
C HIS A 5 -1.24 -15.60 2.10
N ALA A 6 -1.20 -14.27 2.03
CA ALA A 6 -2.28 -13.42 2.50
C ALA A 6 -3.38 -13.30 1.43
N SER A 7 -4.64 -13.28 1.85
CA SER A 7 -5.77 -12.85 1.02
C SER A 7 -6.02 -11.35 1.14
N GLU A 8 -5.74 -10.77 2.31
CA GLU A 8 -5.89 -9.35 2.59
C GLU A 8 -4.70 -8.79 3.40
N VAL A 9 -4.36 -7.53 3.15
CA VAL A 9 -3.35 -6.77 3.86
C VAL A 9 -3.92 -5.41 4.24
N HIS A 10 -3.93 -5.11 5.52
CA HIS A 10 -4.49 -3.88 6.09
C HIS A 10 -3.34 -3.02 6.59
N ILE A 11 -3.21 -1.79 6.07
CA ILE A 11 -2.14 -0.86 6.41
C ILE A 11 -2.71 0.33 7.17
N PHE A 12 -2.19 0.56 8.36
CA PHE A 12 -2.51 1.73 9.18
C PHE A 12 -1.24 2.56 9.30
N SER A 13 -1.27 3.76 8.72
CA SER A 13 -0.07 4.58 8.62
C SER A 13 -0.38 6.03 8.94
N ARG A 14 0.47 6.68 9.74
CA ARG A 14 0.46 8.14 9.77
C ARG A 14 0.74 8.67 8.36
N CYS A 15 -0.03 9.65 7.91
CA CYS A 15 0.25 10.36 6.66
C CYS A 15 1.43 11.30 6.89
N TYR A 16 2.53 11.08 6.18
CA TYR A 16 3.70 11.97 6.19
C TYR A 16 3.84 12.60 4.80
N TYR A 17 3.45 13.86 4.65
CA TYR A 17 3.59 14.60 3.40
C TYR A 17 2.92 13.89 2.20
N GLY A 18 1.79 13.22 2.43
CA GLY A 18 1.11 12.41 1.42
C GLY A 18 1.73 11.03 1.18
N GLY A 19 2.55 10.54 2.11
CA GLY A 19 3.15 9.20 2.06
C GLY A 19 2.91 8.37 3.31
N PHE A 20 3.42 7.13 3.26
CA PHE A 20 3.49 6.26 4.43
C PHE A 20 4.44 6.82 5.49
N SER A 21 4.21 6.48 6.75
CA SER A 21 5.14 6.75 7.82
C SER A 21 6.47 6.05 7.54
N PRO A 22 7.62 6.56 8.04
CA PRO A 22 8.91 5.92 7.84
C PRO A 22 8.93 4.44 8.25
N PHE A 23 8.23 4.11 9.35
CA PHE A 23 8.11 2.73 9.81
C PHE A 23 7.38 1.84 8.79
N ILE A 24 6.21 2.25 8.32
CA ILE A 24 5.43 1.47 7.35
C ILE A 24 6.18 1.37 6.02
N LYS A 25 6.85 2.44 5.59
CA LYS A 25 7.69 2.42 4.39
C LYS A 25 8.80 1.38 4.49
N ASN A 26 9.49 1.30 5.64
CA ASN A 26 10.51 0.27 5.87
C ASN A 26 9.95 -1.15 5.78
N VAL A 27 8.74 -1.39 6.27
CA VAL A 27 8.07 -2.69 6.14
C VAL A 27 7.78 -3.01 4.67
N LEU A 28 7.22 -2.05 3.92
CA LEU A 28 6.94 -2.22 2.50
C LEU A 28 8.21 -2.46 1.68
N ASP A 29 9.32 -1.80 2.00
CA ASP A 29 10.59 -2.01 1.27
C ASP A 29 11.17 -3.42 1.44
N ARG A 30 10.76 -4.15 2.49
CA ARG A 30 11.10 -5.56 2.68
C ARG A 30 10.14 -6.53 1.98
N SER A 31 9.20 -6.02 1.16
CA SER A 31 8.27 -6.86 0.39
C SER A 31 8.86 -7.46 -0.87
N ILE A 32 10.16 -7.30 -1.15
CA ILE A 32 10.80 -7.82 -2.37
C ILE A 32 10.58 -9.33 -2.56
N SER A 33 10.49 -10.08 -1.47
CA SER A 33 10.21 -11.52 -1.49
C SER A 33 8.82 -11.88 -2.05
N TYR A 34 7.92 -10.90 -2.19
CA TYR A 34 6.62 -11.04 -2.86
C TYR A 34 6.72 -11.00 -4.39
N VAL A 35 7.80 -10.46 -4.95
CA VAL A 35 8.02 -10.37 -6.40
C VAL A 35 9.25 -11.19 -6.82
N HIS A 36 9.40 -11.42 -8.13
CA HIS A 36 10.59 -12.04 -8.68
C HIS A 36 11.68 -10.97 -8.94
N PRO A 37 12.98 -11.30 -8.80
CA PRO A 37 14.05 -10.38 -9.20
C PRO A 37 13.99 -10.04 -10.69
N ASP A 38 13.46 -10.94 -11.52
CA ASP A 38 13.32 -10.71 -12.96
C ASP A 38 12.37 -9.54 -13.27
N LEU A 39 12.77 -8.76 -14.27
CA LEU A 39 12.01 -7.62 -14.75
C LEU A 39 11.28 -7.97 -16.05
N ARG A 40 10.14 -7.30 -16.28
CA ARG A 40 9.35 -7.37 -17.51
C ARG A 40 8.83 -5.98 -17.87
N ILE A 41 8.65 -5.73 -19.15
CA ILE A 41 8.00 -4.50 -19.64
C ILE A 41 6.50 -4.75 -19.72
N ARG A 42 5.69 -3.87 -19.12
CA ARG A 42 4.23 -3.82 -19.26
C ARG A 42 3.83 -2.36 -19.48
N GLU A 43 3.08 -2.09 -20.55
CA GLU A 43 2.64 -0.73 -20.91
C GLU A 43 3.80 0.29 -20.98
N GLY A 44 4.95 -0.13 -21.52
CA GLY A 44 6.13 0.73 -21.65
C GLY A 44 6.88 1.03 -20.34
N LYS A 45 6.52 0.36 -19.24
CA LYS A 45 7.16 0.53 -17.93
C LYS A 45 7.81 -0.76 -17.45
N THR A 46 8.93 -0.61 -16.75
CA THR A 46 9.65 -1.72 -16.11
C THR A 46 8.93 -2.12 -14.83
N HIS A 47 8.55 -3.39 -14.72
CA HIS A 47 7.95 -3.97 -13.54
C HIS A 47 8.66 -5.28 -13.17
N HIS A 48 8.62 -5.67 -11.91
CA HIS A 48 8.98 -7.03 -11.54
C HIS A 48 7.98 -8.04 -12.10
N ARG A 49 8.46 -9.24 -12.41
CA ARG A 49 7.59 -10.40 -12.60
C ARG A 49 6.97 -10.76 -11.25
N LEU A 50 5.68 -11.08 -11.25
CA LEU A 50 4.99 -11.52 -10.02
C LEU A 50 5.46 -12.93 -9.66
N ARG A 51 5.67 -13.17 -8.36
CA ARG A 51 6.06 -14.48 -7.83
C ARG A 51 4.86 -15.38 -7.55
N TYR A 52 3.73 -14.78 -7.19
CA TYR A 52 2.51 -15.47 -6.77
C TYR A 52 1.37 -15.10 -7.72
N ASP A 53 0.53 -16.09 -8.04
CA ASP A 53 -0.59 -15.92 -8.98
C ASP A 53 -1.84 -15.33 -8.32
N GLN A 54 -1.97 -15.49 -7.00
CA GLN A 54 -3.11 -14.98 -6.23
C GLN A 54 -2.76 -13.61 -5.63
N PRO A 55 -3.33 -12.50 -6.15
CA PRO A 55 -3.11 -11.18 -5.58
C PRO A 55 -3.93 -11.02 -4.30
N PHE A 56 -3.29 -10.51 -3.24
CA PHE A 56 -4.02 -10.08 -2.05
C PHE A 56 -4.73 -8.74 -2.28
N LYS A 57 -5.75 -8.45 -1.48
CA LYS A 57 -6.41 -7.14 -1.44
C LYS A 57 -5.75 -6.25 -0.39
N MET A 58 -5.52 -4.98 -0.72
CA MET A 58 -4.91 -4.02 0.17
C MET A 58 -5.90 -2.92 0.55
N LYS A 59 -6.11 -2.73 1.86
CA LYS A 59 -6.84 -1.59 2.44
C LYS A 59 -5.86 -0.71 3.20
N ILE A 60 -5.95 0.60 3.00
CA ILE A 60 -5.01 1.56 3.56
C ILE A 60 -5.76 2.65 4.31
N TRP A 61 -5.38 2.89 5.56
CA TRP A 61 -5.84 4.01 6.36
C TRP A 61 -4.66 4.93 6.67
N PHE A 62 -4.77 6.15 6.18
CA PHE A 62 -3.88 7.23 6.53
C PHE A 62 -4.47 8.03 7.69
N TYR A 63 -3.74 8.13 8.80
CA TYR A 63 -4.13 8.93 9.95
C TYR A 63 -3.23 10.14 10.18
N GLY A 64 -3.73 11.18 10.82
CA GLY A 64 -2.97 12.37 11.15
C GLY A 64 -3.83 13.62 11.18
N ASP A 65 -3.40 14.59 11.98
CA ASP A 65 -4.10 15.87 12.09
C ASP A 65 -3.90 16.68 10.81
N CYS A 66 -4.97 17.32 10.34
CA CYS A 66 -4.93 18.31 9.24
C CYS A 66 -4.32 17.82 7.91
N ILE A 67 -4.51 16.55 7.53
CA ILE A 67 -4.04 16.04 6.22
C ILE A 67 -4.69 16.87 5.09
N THR A 68 -3.85 17.56 4.32
CA THR A 68 -4.30 18.50 3.28
C THR A 68 -4.91 17.77 2.08
N LYS A 69 -5.61 18.50 1.20
CA LYS A 69 -6.16 17.92 -0.03
C LYS A 69 -5.05 17.42 -0.95
N GLU A 70 -3.93 18.12 -0.99
CA GLU A 70 -2.73 17.83 -1.78
C GLU A 70 -2.04 16.58 -1.26
N GLU A 71 -1.93 16.43 0.06
CA GLU A 71 -1.40 15.22 0.70
C GLU A 71 -2.30 14.02 0.44
N LYS A 72 -3.62 14.16 0.55
CA LYS A 72 -4.57 13.08 0.23
C LYS A 72 -4.43 12.63 -1.22
N SER A 73 -4.34 13.58 -2.15
CA SER A 73 -4.12 13.30 -3.57
C SER A 73 -2.80 12.57 -3.81
N THR A 74 -1.72 13.01 -3.16
CA THR A 74 -0.40 12.37 -3.22
C THR A 74 -0.44 10.95 -2.66
N ALA A 75 -1.07 10.75 -1.50
CA ALA A 75 -1.19 9.44 -0.86
C ALA A 75 -1.99 8.45 -1.70
N GLN A 76 -3.08 8.89 -2.32
CA GLN A 76 -3.85 8.05 -3.25
C GLN A 76 -3.04 7.65 -4.49
N LYS A 77 -2.27 8.58 -5.06
CA LYS A 77 -1.38 8.27 -6.21
C LYS A 77 -0.28 7.30 -5.80
N LEU A 78 0.34 7.51 -4.63
CA LEU A 78 1.37 6.65 -4.09
C LEU A 78 0.84 5.23 -3.82
N ALA A 79 -0.34 5.11 -3.21
CA ALA A 79 -1.01 3.84 -2.99
C ALA A 79 -1.22 3.10 -4.31
N ARG A 80 -1.82 3.74 -5.32
CA ARG A 80 -2.01 3.15 -6.65
C ARG A 80 -0.69 2.69 -7.29
N ALA A 81 0.37 3.50 -7.19
CA ALA A 81 1.68 3.13 -7.73
C ALA A 81 2.27 1.88 -7.03
N ASN A 82 2.15 1.78 -5.70
CA ASN A 82 2.60 0.60 -4.96
C ASN A 82 1.82 -0.66 -5.37
N ILE A 83 0.50 -0.54 -5.54
CA ILE A 83 -0.36 -1.64 -5.95
C ILE A 83 0.03 -2.15 -7.33
N ILE A 84 0.32 -1.25 -8.27
CA ILE A 84 0.80 -1.60 -9.62
C ILE A 84 2.14 -2.34 -9.54
N ASN A 85 3.06 -1.89 -8.67
CA ASN A 85 4.38 -2.48 -8.49
C ASN A 85 4.33 -3.86 -7.85
N MET A 86 3.43 -4.04 -6.87
CA MET A 86 3.22 -5.33 -6.21
C MET A 86 2.32 -6.26 -7.03
N GLY A 87 1.53 -5.73 -7.97
CA GLY A 87 0.55 -6.53 -8.71
C GLY A 87 -0.56 -7.09 -7.81
N CYS A 88 -0.98 -6.33 -6.80
CA CYS A 88 -2.09 -6.68 -5.93
C CYS A 88 -3.34 -5.83 -6.26
N ILE A 89 -4.39 -5.91 -5.44
CA ILE A 89 -5.65 -5.18 -5.66
C ILE A 89 -5.77 -4.07 -4.61
N LEU A 90 -6.02 -2.83 -5.04
CA LEU A 90 -6.34 -1.74 -4.12
C LEU A 90 -7.83 -1.75 -3.82
N GLU A 91 -8.19 -2.01 -2.57
CA GLU A 91 -9.60 -2.06 -2.15
C GLU A 91 -10.08 -0.69 -1.64
N SER A 92 -9.32 -0.04 -0.77
CA SER A 92 -9.63 1.31 -0.30
C SER A 92 -8.40 2.10 0.14
N VAL A 93 -8.53 3.43 0.06
CA VAL A 93 -7.63 4.40 0.71
C VAL A 93 -8.48 5.38 1.48
N GLU A 94 -8.44 5.28 2.79
CA GLU A 94 -9.23 6.08 3.72
C GLU A 94 -8.33 7.02 4.51
N PHE A 95 -8.92 8.14 4.94
CA PHE A 95 -8.25 9.14 5.76
C PHE A 95 -9.05 9.35 7.05
N VAL A 96 -8.36 9.28 8.18
CA VAL A 96 -8.93 9.54 9.50
C VAL A 96 -8.06 10.52 10.28
N GLU A 97 -8.62 11.18 11.28
CA GLU A 97 -7.82 12.08 12.13
C GLU A 97 -6.96 11.27 13.11
N HIS A 98 -7.58 10.32 13.81
CA HIS A 98 -6.93 9.54 14.87
C HIS A 98 -6.97 8.03 14.56
N PRO A 99 -5.90 7.28 14.91
CA PRO A 99 -5.79 5.85 14.61
C PRO A 99 -6.90 5.02 15.30
N GLU A 100 -7.39 5.47 16.45
CA GLU A 100 -8.49 4.84 17.20
C GLU A 100 -9.79 4.75 16.38
N LYS A 101 -10.02 5.72 15.48
CA LYS A 101 -11.20 5.72 14.58
C LYS A 101 -11.14 4.61 13.53
N VAL A 102 -9.98 3.98 13.34
CA VAL A 102 -9.84 2.85 12.42
C VAL A 102 -10.16 1.53 13.10
N VAL A 103 -9.90 1.40 14.40
CA VAL A 103 -10.08 0.15 15.17
C VAL A 103 -11.57 -0.22 15.37
N GLY A 104 -12.48 0.76 15.25
CA GLY A 104 -13.93 0.57 15.41
C GLY A 104 -14.74 0.37 14.13
N ARG A 105 -14.10 0.39 12.94
CA ARG A 105 -14.75 0.05 11.67
C ARG A 105 -14.46 -1.41 11.39
N SER A 106 -15.49 -2.26 11.51
CA SER A 106 -15.41 -3.72 11.48
C SER A 106 -14.31 -4.27 10.56
N VAL A 107 -13.34 -4.97 11.20
CA VAL A 107 -12.39 -5.88 10.56
C VAL A 107 -13.12 -7.16 10.18
#